data_AF-A0A9N7UTV0-F1
#
_entry.id   AF-A0A9N7UTV0-F1
#
_cell.length_a   1.000
_cell.length_b   1.000
_cell.length_c   1.000
_cell.angle_alpha   90.00
_cell.angle_beta   90.00
_cell.angle_gamma   90.00
#
_symmetry.space_group_name_H-M   'P 1'
#
loop_
_entity.id
_entity.type
_entity.pdbx_description
1 polymer ?
#
loop_
_entity_poly.entity_id
_entity_poly.type
_entity_poly.pdbx_seq_one_letter_code
_entity_poly.pdbx_strand_id
1 'polypeptide(L)' 'MIFLDLNPIENLWQDLKIAVHRLSPSNLTKLHFFCQEEWTNLSISRCAKLVETYPKRLAAVIAAKGGSTKY' A
#
# COMPACT_ATOMS: atom_id res chain seq x y z
N MET A 1 5.22 4.40 17.77
CA MET A 1 4.56 5.01 16.60
C MET A 1 5.27 4.47 15.37
N ILE A 2 4.82 3.33 14.84
CA ILE A 2 5.41 2.73 13.65
C ILE A 2 4.83 3.51 12.47
N PHE A 3 5.67 4.22 11.72
CA PHE A 3 5.25 4.98 10.56
C PHE A 3 4.77 4.00 9.48
N LEU A 4 3.45 3.73 9.41
CA LEU A 4 2.84 3.03 8.28
C LEU A 4 3.25 3.69 6.95
N ASP A 5 3.42 5.01 6.97
CA ASP A 5 3.87 5.85 5.84
C ASP A 5 5.26 5.45 5.30
N LEU A 6 6.11 4.86 6.15
CA LEU A 6 7.46 4.40 5.80
C LEU A 6 7.53 2.91 5.45
N ASN A 7 6.42 2.19 5.44
CA ASN A 7 6.42 0.82 4.94
C ASN A 7 5.71 0.77 3.58
N PRO A 8 6.46 0.62 2.47
CA PRO A 8 5.87 0.54 1.14
C PRO A 8 4.84 -0.59 1.02
N ILE A 9 4.98 -1.66 1.81
CA ILE A 9 4.03 -2.78 1.78
C ILE A 9 2.66 -2.40 2.34
N GLU A 10 2.58 -1.47 3.31
CA GLU A 10 1.30 -1.00 3.86
C GLU A 10 0.51 -0.21 2.81
N ASN A 11 1.21 0.54 1.95
CA ASN A 11 0.60 1.21 0.81
C ASN A 11 0.03 0.19 -0.20
N LEU A 12 0.75 -0.90 -0.46
CA LEU A 12 0.28 -1.98 -1.33
C LEU A 12 -0.92 -2.74 -0.74
N TRP A 13 -0.90 -2.98 0.58
CA TRP A 13 -2.04 -3.57 1.28
C TRP A 13 -3.29 -2.70 1.20
N GLN A 14 -3.12 -1.38 1.29
CA GLN A 14 -4.23 -0.44 1.13
C GLN A 14 -4.80 -0.48 -0.29
N ASP A 15 -3.94 -0.48 -1.32
CA ASP A 15 -4.35 -0.59 -2.71
C ASP A 15 -5.13 -1.91 -2.95
N LEU A 16 -4.63 -3.03 -2.42
CA LEU A 16 -5.29 -4.34 -2.52
C LEU A 16 -6.66 -4.33 -1.85
N LYS A 17 -6.76 -3.79 -0.63
CA LYS A 17 -8.04 -3.69 0.10
C LYS A 17 -9.08 -2.91 -0.68
N ILE A 18 -8.68 -1.80 -1.30
CA ILE A 18 -9.58 -0.97 -2.13
C ILE A 18 -10.07 -1.76 -3.34
N ALA A 19 -9.16 -2.47 -4.03
CA ALA A 19 -9.49 -3.26 -5.21
C ALA A 19 -10.45 -4.41 -4.88
N VAL A 20 -10.12 -5.21 -3.86
CA VAL A 20 -10.94 -6.33 -3.40
C VAL A 20 -12.29 -5.84 -2.88
N HIS A 21 -12.34 -4.69 -2.20
CA HIS A 21 -13.60 -4.12 -1.72
C HIS A 21 -14.54 -3.73 -2.87
N ARG A 22 -14.01 -3.19 -3.99
CA ARG A 22 -14.81 -2.88 -5.18
C ARG A 22 -15.49 -4.11 -5.78
N LEU A 23 -14.84 -5.27 -5.69
CA LEU A 23 -15.37 -6.54 -6.18
C LEU A 23 -16.46 -7.14 -5.28
N SER A 24 -16.65 -6.61 -4.07
CA SER A 24 -17.69 -7.01 -3.11
C SER A 24 -17.83 -8.54 -2.96
N PRO A 25 -16.78 -9.26 -2.52
CA PRO A 25 -16.83 -10.71 -2.37
C PRO A 25 -17.93 -11.14 -1.41
N SER A 26 -18.78 -12.06 -1.87
CA SER A 26 -19.94 -12.55 -1.10
C SER A 26 -19.59 -13.66 -0.09
N ASN A 27 -18.38 -14.20 -0.12
CA ASN A 27 -17.91 -15.25 0.80
C ASN A 27 -16.37 -15.29 0.85
N LEU A 28 -15.83 -16.07 1.80
CA LEU A 28 -14.38 -16.17 2.03
C LEU A 28 -13.62 -16.77 0.84
N THR A 29 -14.21 -17.73 0.10
CA THR A 29 -13.58 -18.33 -1.07
C THR A 29 -13.37 -17.33 -2.20
N LYS A 30 -14.41 -16.52 -2.49
CA LYS A 30 -14.32 -15.43 -3.47
C LYS A 30 -13.39 -14.32 -3.00
N LEU A 31 -13.40 -13.99 -1.70
CA LEU A 31 -12.46 -13.04 -1.13
C LEU A 31 -11.02 -13.48 -1.36
N HIS A 32 -10.70 -14.74 -1.04
CA HIS A 32 -9.36 -15.29 -1.26
C HIS A 32 -8.97 -15.26 -2.74
N PHE A 33 -9.88 -15.68 -3.63
CA PHE A 33 -9.64 -15.66 -5.08
C PHE A 33 -9.37 -14.24 -5.59
N PHE A 34 -10.21 -13.25 -5.24
CA PHE A 34 -10.01 -11.86 -5.65
C PHE A 34 -8.76 -11.23 -5.05
N CYS A 35 -8.39 -11.57 -3.81
CA CYS A 35 -7.12 -11.15 -3.25
C CYS A 35 -5.93 -11.63 -4.10
N GLN A 36 -5.95 -12.88 -4.57
CA GLN A 36 -4.87 -13.42 -5.40
C GLN A 36 -4.83 -12.78 -6.80
N GLU A 37 -6.00 -12.61 -7.44
CA GLU A 37 -6.08 -11.96 -8.75
C GLU A 37 -5.63 -10.50 -8.70
N GLU A 38 -6.18 -9.71 -7.77
CA GLU A 38 -5.81 -8.30 -7.62
C GLU A 38 -4.36 -8.13 -7.19
N TRP A 39 -3.83 -9.03 -6.36
CA TRP A 39 -2.41 -9.01 -6.00
C TRP A 39 -1.49 -9.29 -7.20
N THR A 40 -1.90 -10.18 -8.11
CA THR A 40 -1.14 -10.48 -9.33
C THR A 40 -1.27 -9.34 -10.35
N ASN A 41 -2.40 -8.64 -10.35
CA ASN A 41 -2.65 -7.47 -11.19
C ASN A 41 -1.97 -6.18 -10.68
N LEU A 42 -1.51 -6.14 -9.43
CA LEU A 42 -0.73 -5.00 -8.92
C LEU A 42 0.48 -4.76 -9.81
N SER A 43 0.53 -3.57 -10.41
CA SER A 43 1.54 -3.29 -11.41
C SER A 43 2.93 -3.16 -10.77
N ILE A 44 3.94 -3.76 -11.42
CA ILE A 44 5.35 -3.57 -11.06
C ILE A 44 5.70 -2.07 -11.03
N SER A 45 5.08 -1.28 -11.89
CA SER A 45 5.22 0.18 -11.92
C SER A 45 4.73 0.88 -10.64
N ARG A 46 3.71 0.35 -9.97
CA ARG A 46 3.24 0.86 -8.68
C ARG A 46 4.26 0.59 -7.59
N CYS A 47 4.81 -0.63 -7.55
CA CYS A 47 5.88 -0.99 -6.63
C CYS A 47 7.13 -0.12 -6.85
N ALA A 48 7.55 0.07 -8.10
CA ALA A 48 8.69 0.92 -8.45
C ALA A 48 8.48 2.36 -7.98
N LYS A 49 7.30 2.95 -8.20
CA LYS A 49 6.98 4.31 -7.77
C LYS A 49 7.00 4.47 -6.24
N LEU A 50 6.59 3.44 -5.49
CA LEU A 50 6.69 3.45 -4.03
C LEU A 50 8.15 3.47 -3.56
N VAL A 51 9.02 2.68 -4.21
CA VAL A 51 10.46 2.67 -3.91
C VAL A 51 11.12 4.00 -4.30
N GLU A 52 10.82 4.54 -5.48
CA GLU A 52 11.36 5.84 -5.94
C GLU A 52 10.96 7.02 -5.03
N THR A 53 9.75 6.98 -4.46
CA THR A 53 9.28 8.04 -3.56
C THR A 53 9.78 7.87 -2.13
N TYR A 54 10.38 6.73 -1.79
CA TYR A 54 10.84 6.40 -0.45
C TYR A 54 11.84 7.41 0.14
N PRO A 55 12.87 7.86 -0.60
CA PRO A 55 13.81 8.86 -0.07
C PRO A 55 13.11 10.19 0.28
N LYS A 56 12.08 10.57 -0.48
CA LYS A 56 11.30 11.79 -0.22
C LYS A 56 10.44 11.64 1.04
N ARG A 57 9.87 10.46 1.27
CA ARG A 57 9.12 10.14 2.50
C ARG A 57 10.03 10.19 3.73
N LEU A 58 11.21 9.58 3.63
CA LEU A 58 12.22 9.60 4.70
C LEU A 58 12.66 11.02 5.04
N ALA A 59 12.95 11.84 4.02
CA ALA A 59 13.28 13.26 4.22
C ALA A 59 12.15 14.03 4.92
N ALA A 60 10.89 13.75 4.58
CA ALA A 60 9.74 14.36 5.24
C ALA A 60 9.61 13.95 6.72
N VAL A 61 9.86 12.68 7.06
CA VAL A 61 9.85 12.20 8.46
C VAL A 61 10.98 12.84 9.26
N ILE A 62 12.18 12.96 8.66
CA ILE A 62 13.32 13.65 9.29
C ILE A 62 12.99 15.12 9.54
N ALA A 63 12.42 15.82 8.55
CA ALA A 63 11.99 17.22 8.71
C ALA A 63 10.90 17.38 9.78
N ALA A 64 9.99 16.40 9.88
CA ALA A 64 8.96 16.35 10.92
C ALA A 64 9.50 15.90 12.29
N LYS A 65 10.80 15.61 12.43
CA LYS A 65 11.43 15.06 13.65
C LYS A 65 10.74 13.80 14.17
N GLY A 66 10.30 12.94 13.26
CA GLY A 66 9.51 11.75 13.62
C GLY A 66 8.03 12.06 13.89
N GLY A 67 7.52 13.22 13.49
CA GLY A 67 6.10 13.52 13.46
C GLY A 67 5.39 12.88 12.25
N SER A 68 4.05 12.96 12.25
CA SER A 68 3.22 12.49 11.15
C SER A 68 3.54 13.23 9.84
N THR A 69 3.44 12.54 8.71
CA THR A 69 3.65 13.12 7.38
C THR A 69 2.40 12.98 6.52
N LYS A 70 2.38 13.65 5.36
CA LYS A 70 1.26 13.58 4.40
C LYS A 70 1.25 12.30 3.53
N TYR A 71 2.22 11.40 3.75
CA TYR A 71 2.51 10.26 2.89
C TYR A 71 1.94 8.96 3.41
#